data_AF-A0A841WHS6-F1
#
_entry.id   AF-A0A841WHS6-F1
#
_cell.length_a   1.000
_cell.length_b   1.000
_cell.length_c   1.000
_cell.angle_alpha   90.00
_cell.angle_beta   90.00
_cell.angle_gamma   90.00
#
_symmetry.space_group_name_H-M   'P 1'
#
loop_
_entity.id
_entity.type
_entity.pdbx_description
1 polymer ?
#
loop_
_entity_poly.entity_id
_entity_poly.type
_entity_poly.pdbx_seq_one_letter_code
_entity_poly.pdbx_strand_id
1 'polypeptide(L)' 'MSNFRLTFTATNEYSEESLEMSKVELQAHFPKQTEMLENSPCSTVALPNRKGDCTVIIEKLNS' A
#
# COMPACT_ATOMS: atom_id res chain seq x y z
N MET A 1 7.35 9.20 12.88
CA MET A 1 6.11 8.62 12.34
C MET A 1 6.48 8.00 11.01
N SER A 2 6.29 6.69 10.84
CA SER A 2 6.52 6.05 9.53
C SER A 2 5.34 6.37 8.63
N ASN A 3 5.61 7.01 7.50
CA ASN A 3 4.60 7.30 6.48
C ASN A 3 4.64 6.18 5.44
N PHE A 4 3.48 5.82 4.90
CA PHE A 4 3.34 4.84 3.84
C PHE A 4 2.71 5.49 2.62
N ARG A 5 3.14 5.10 1.43
CA ARG A 5 2.48 5.47 0.18
C ARG A 5 1.67 4.28 -0.31
N LEU A 6 0.39 4.52 -0.58
CA LEU A 6 -0.44 3.63 -1.36
C LEU A 6 -0.48 4.13 -2.79
N THR A 7 -0.31 3.24 -3.75
CA THR A 7 -0.50 3.52 -5.18
C THR A 7 -1.50 2.53 -5.74
N PHE A 8 -2.57 3.04 -6.34
CA PHE A 8 -3.52 2.28 -7.12
C PHE A 8 -3.09 2.36 -8.59
N THR A 9 -2.71 1.22 -9.17
CA THR A 9 -2.24 1.20 -10.56
C THR A 9 -3.35 1.59 -11.52
N ALA A 10 -3.00 2.30 -12.60
CA ALA A 10 -3.93 2.62 -13.68
C ALA A 10 -4.57 1.35 -14.26
N THR A 11 -5.82 1.49 -14.69
CA THR A 11 -6.55 0.50 -15.48
C THR A 11 -7.01 1.14 -16.79
N ASN A 12 -7.76 0.42 -17.63
CA ASN A 12 -8.38 1.03 -18.81
C ASN A 12 -9.41 2.12 -18.46
N GLU A 13 -9.92 2.13 -17.23
CA GLU A 13 -10.99 3.02 -16.77
C GLU A 13 -10.51 4.09 -15.79
N TYR A 14 -9.39 3.86 -15.10
CA TYR A 14 -8.89 4.72 -14.03
C TYR A 14 -7.42 5.09 -14.22
N SER A 15 -7.07 6.32 -13.87
CA SER A 15 -5.67 6.76 -13.84
C SER A 15 -4.96 6.23 -12.59
N GLU A 16 -3.63 6.20 -12.63
CA GLU A 16 -2.84 5.88 -11.44
C GLU A 16 -3.02 6.97 -10.38
N GLU A 17 -3.24 6.56 -9.13
CA GLU A 17 -3.41 7.46 -8.00
C GLU A 17 -2.54 7.02 -6.82
N SER A 18 -1.84 7.97 -6.20
CA SER A 18 -1.05 7.73 -5.00
C SER A 18 -1.54 8.57 -3.84
N LEU A 19 -1.58 7.97 -2.66
CA LEU A 19 -1.96 8.63 -1.41
C LEU A 19 -1.02 8.24 -0.28
N GLU A 20 -0.67 9.20 0.56
CA GLU A 20 0.15 8.96 1.75
C GLU A 20 -0.74 8.71 2.97
N MET A 21 -0.36 7.74 3.80
CA MET A 21 -1.08 7.36 5.02
C MET A 21 -0.13 7.16 6.18
N SER A 22 -0.64 7.39 7.39
CA SER A 22 0.05 6.99 8.62
C SER A 22 0.02 5.47 8.82
N LYS A 23 0.93 4.95 9.65
CA LYS A 23 0.90 3.54 10.09
C LYS A 23 -0.46 3.11 10.64
N VAL A 24 -1.08 3.96 11.46
CA VAL A 24 -2.36 3.63 12.13
C VAL A 24 -3.47 3.44 11.11
N GLU A 25 -3.55 4.33 10.13
CA GLU A 25 -4.52 4.22 9.04
C GLU A 25 -4.24 2.99 8.16
N LEU A 26 -2.97 2.77 7.80
CA LEU A 26 -2.59 1.61 7.02
C LEU A 26 -2.96 0.30 7.72
N GLN A 27 -2.69 0.20 9.02
CA GLN A 27 -2.98 -0.99 9.82
C GLN A 27 -4.48 -1.28 9.91
N ALA A 28 -5.33 -0.24 9.91
CA ALA A 28 -6.78 -0.40 9.91
C ALA A 28 -7.33 -1.00 8.60
N HIS A 29 -6.69 -0.69 7.47
CA HIS A 29 -7.14 -1.13 6.14
C HIS A 29 -6.39 -2.37 5.61
N PHE A 30 -5.10 -2.49 5.93
CA PHE A 30 -4.16 -3.50 5.42
C PHE A 30 -3.28 -4.07 6.56
N PRO A 31 -3.87 -4.72 7.58
CA PRO A 31 -3.13 -5.17 8.77
C PRO A 31 -2.04 -6.18 8.45
N LYS A 32 -2.31 -7.14 7.55
CA LYS A 32 -1.33 -8.17 7.15
C LYS A 32 -0.15 -7.58 6.39
N GLN A 33 -0.42 -6.65 5.47
CA GLN A 33 0.62 -5.99 4.68
C GLN A 33 1.48 -5.09 5.56
N THR A 34 0.87 -4.41 6.53
CA THR A 34 1.60 -3.63 7.54
C THR A 34 2.55 -4.54 8.32
N GLU A 35 2.06 -5.67 8.84
CA GLU A 35 2.90 -6.64 9.56
C GLU A 35 4.04 -7.20 8.69
N MET A 36 3.78 -7.49 7.42
CA MET A 36 4.81 -7.91 6.46
C MET A 36 5.87 -6.83 6.25
N LEU A 37 5.47 -5.57 6.07
CA LEU A 37 6.39 -4.43 5.87
C LEU A 37 7.22 -4.10 7.12
N GLU A 38 6.76 -4.48 8.31
CA GLU A 38 7.49 -4.24 9.56
C GLU A 38 8.45 -5.39 9.92
N ASN A 39 8.08 -6.62 9.59
CA ASN A 39 8.86 -7.81 9.96
C ASN A 39 9.75 -8.34 8.82
N SER A 40 9.61 -7.79 7.61
CA SER A 40 10.42 -8.15 6.44
C SER A 40 11.40 -7.02 6.09
N PRO A 41 12.56 -7.33 5.49
CA PRO A 41 13.39 -6.31 4.83
C PRO A 41 12.70 -5.64 3.63
N CYS A 42 11.53 -6.12 3.21
CA CYS A 42 10.76 -5.51 2.12
C CYS A 42 10.24 -4.12 2.52
N SER A 43 10.59 -3.11 1.72
CA SER A 43 10.03 -1.75 1.82
C SER A 43 8.69 -1.60 1.09
N THR A 44 8.28 -2.61 0.32
CA THR A 44 7.14 -2.52 -0.60
C THR A 44 6.40 -3.87 -0.68
N VAL A 45 5.07 -3.81 -0.78
CA VAL A 45 4.21 -4.97 -1.07
C VAL A 45 3.16 -4.59 -2.11
N ALA A 46 2.89 -5.49 -3.05
CA ALA A 46 1.86 -5.32 -4.07
C ALA A 46 0.80 -6.41 -3.90
N LEU A 47 -0.47 -6.03 -4.03
CA LEU A 47 -1.60 -6.94 -3.91
C LEU A 47 -2.73 -6.50 -4.84
N PRO A 48 -3.55 -7.43 -5.34
CA PRO A 48 -4.78 -7.04 -6.02
C PRO A 48 -5.70 -6.29 -5.04
N ASN A 49 -6.43 -5.30 -5.54
CA ASN A 49 -7.47 -4.66 -4.75
C ASN A 49 -8.65 -5.64 -4.51
N ARG A 50 -9.66 -5.22 -3.74
CA ARG A 50 -10.81 -6.08 -3.39
C ARG A 50 -11.61 -6.58 -4.60
N LYS A 51 -11.61 -5.86 -5.71
CA LYS A 51 -12.33 -6.22 -6.94
C LYS A 51 -11.47 -6.99 -7.94
N GLY A 52 -10.14 -7.01 -7.73
CA GLY A 52 -9.17 -7.62 -8.63
C GLY A 52 -8.96 -6.85 -9.93
N ASP A 53 -9.46 -5.62 -10.03
CA ASP A 53 -9.38 -4.78 -11.23
C ASP A 53 -8.11 -3.91 -11.27
N CYS A 54 -7.55 -3.56 -10.11
CA CYS A 54 -6.25 -2.89 -10.03
C CYS A 54 -5.32 -3.51 -8.98
N THR A 55 -4.02 -3.19 -9.10
CA THR A 55 -3.02 -3.53 -8.08
C THR A 55 -2.88 -2.35 -7.12
N VAL A 56 -2.92 -2.65 -5.83
CA VAL A 56 -2.54 -1.72 -4.76
C VAL A 56 -1.10 -2.02 -4.40
N ILE A 57 -0.25 -1.01 -4.49
CA ILE A 57 1.15 -1.05 -4.07
C ILE A 57 1.24 -0.24 -2.78
N ILE A 58 1.83 -0.82 -1.73
CA ILE A 58 2.05 -0.18 -0.45
C ILE A 58 3.55 -0.08 -0.22
N GLU A 59 4.06 1.13 -0.07
CA GLU A 59 5.48 1.44 0.10
C GLU A 59 5.72 2.13 1.44
N LYS A 60 6.81 1.79 2.11
CA LYS A 60 7.26 2.47 3.32
C LYS A 60 8.11 3.69 2.93
N LEU A 61 7.61 4.89 3.22
CA LEU A 61 8.32 6.14 3.01
C LEU A 61 9.20 6.39 4.24
N ASN A 62 10.50 6.14 4.07
CA ASN A 62 11.57 6.20 5.09
C ASN A 62 11.66 4.96 6.01
N SER A 63 12.84 4.34 5.99
CA SER A 63 13.35 3.48 7.07
C SER A 63 14.35 4.26 7.91
#